data_AF-A0A3T2V0W7-F1
#
_entry.id   AF-A0A3T2V0W7-F1
#
_cell.length_a   1.000
_cell.length_b   1.000
_cell.length_c   1.000
_cell.angle_alpha   90.00
_cell.angle_beta   90.00
_cell.angle_gamma   90.00
#
_symmetry.space_group_name_H-M   'P 1'
#
loop_
_entity.id
_entity.type
_entity.pdbx_description
1 polymer ?
#
loop_
_entity_poly.entity_id
_entity_poly.type
_entity_poly.pdbx_seq_one_letter_code
_entity_poly.pdbx_strand_id
1 'polypeptide(L)'
;EFVWDLFTAWLTAGAPSKESWAFTALGVLGNDDTARKLTPLIRAWPGESQHKRATVGLDILAAIGSDIALMQLNGIAQKLKFKALQERAKEKIADIAESRELTVAELEDRLAPDLGLDDNGSLLLDFGPRQFTVSFDETLKPFVRDASGSRLKDLPKPNKSDDESRSNDAVNRYKLLKKDARIVAAQQVARQESAMCLRRRWSPENFKLFLVEHPLVRHLTRRLIWGVYSAENQLQACFRVAEDNSYSTADDDLFTLPEGGISIGIPHVLEISPTDAAAFGQLFADYELLPPFRQLDRNSYALTGAERNASELTRWAGRKCPSGRVMGLANKGWIKGTPQDGGWIGWMIKPLGRWSLVMEIDEGFAVGMSPAELSAEQLLSKLWLWEGKAESYGWGSNSTQEAQFSVIDAITASELINDIEALFE
;
A
#
# COMPACT_ATOMS: atom_id res chain seq x y z
N GLU A 1 20.43 21.27 -9.15
CA GLU A 1 20.73 21.13 -10.59
C GLU A 1 22.13 20.57 -10.83
N PHE A 2 23.20 21.18 -10.29
CA PHE A 2 24.59 20.72 -10.46
C PHE A 2 24.84 19.20 -10.43
N VAL A 3 24.45 18.50 -9.35
CA VAL A 3 24.72 17.04 -9.22
C VAL A 3 23.95 16.21 -10.27
N TRP A 4 22.77 16.68 -10.69
CA TRP A 4 21.98 16.03 -11.72
C TRP A 4 22.62 16.21 -13.10
N ASP A 5 23.17 17.39 -13.37
CA ASP A 5 23.87 17.68 -14.63
C ASP A 5 25.16 16.85 -14.72
N LEU A 6 25.88 16.70 -13.62
CA LEU A 6 27.05 15.82 -13.52
C LEU A 6 26.69 14.35 -13.83
N PHE A 7 25.62 13.84 -13.20
CA PHE A 7 25.11 12.50 -13.50
C PHE A 7 24.70 12.36 -14.97
N THR A 8 24.03 13.36 -15.53
CA THR A 8 23.58 13.35 -16.93
C THR A 8 24.79 13.33 -17.87
N ALA A 9 25.81 14.15 -17.63
CA ALA A 9 27.05 14.15 -18.40
C ALA A 9 27.76 12.79 -18.35
N TRP A 10 27.82 12.16 -17.17
CA TRP A 10 28.36 10.80 -17.00
C TRP A 10 27.56 9.77 -17.82
N LEU A 11 26.23 9.86 -17.81
CA LEU A 11 25.37 8.96 -18.57
C LEU A 11 25.56 9.13 -20.09
N THR A 12 25.63 10.38 -20.56
CA THR A 12 25.88 10.73 -21.97
C THR A 12 27.25 10.26 -22.44
N ALA A 13 28.26 10.27 -21.57
CA ALA A 13 29.60 9.72 -21.85
C ALA A 13 29.64 8.17 -21.89
N GLY A 14 28.50 7.49 -21.82
CA GLY A 14 28.41 6.02 -21.85
C GLY A 14 28.57 5.37 -20.48
N ALA A 15 28.41 6.12 -19.40
CA ALA A 15 28.53 5.64 -18.02
C ALA A 15 29.86 4.92 -17.70
N PRO A 16 31.03 5.57 -17.95
CA PRO A 16 32.33 4.96 -17.72
C PRO A 16 32.51 4.57 -16.24
N SER A 17 33.00 3.36 -15.99
CA SER A 17 33.12 2.80 -14.63
C SER A 17 34.10 3.56 -13.74
N LYS A 18 35.18 4.10 -14.30
CA LYS A 18 36.18 4.93 -13.59
C LYS A 18 35.59 6.21 -13.00
N GLU A 19 34.55 6.74 -13.63
CA GLU A 19 33.88 7.98 -13.23
C GLU A 19 32.53 7.72 -12.53
N SER A 20 32.32 6.51 -11.98
CA SER A 20 31.08 6.14 -11.29
C SER A 20 30.76 6.99 -10.05
N TRP A 21 31.73 7.75 -9.54
CA TRP A 21 31.53 8.75 -8.50
C TRP A 21 30.50 9.81 -8.90
N ALA A 22 30.40 10.16 -10.20
CA ALA A 22 29.41 11.11 -10.71
C ALA A 22 27.97 10.63 -10.49
N PHE A 23 27.75 9.31 -10.52
CA PHE A 23 26.46 8.71 -10.21
C PHE A 23 26.21 8.63 -8.71
N THR A 24 27.19 8.14 -7.93
CA THR A 24 27.04 7.98 -6.48
C THR A 24 26.98 9.30 -5.73
N ALA A 25 27.51 10.39 -6.29
CA ALA A 25 27.38 11.75 -5.75
C ALA A 25 25.91 12.19 -5.58
N LEU A 26 24.98 11.62 -6.37
CA LEU A 26 23.54 11.84 -6.17
C LEU A 26 23.07 11.42 -4.79
N GLY A 27 23.71 10.42 -4.15
CA GLY A 27 23.36 9.98 -2.80
C GLY A 27 23.71 11.00 -1.73
N VAL A 28 24.72 11.83 -1.97
CA VAL A 28 25.25 12.80 -0.99
C VAL A 28 24.69 14.21 -1.21
N LEU A 29 24.56 14.61 -2.48
CA LEU A 29 24.14 15.97 -2.86
C LEU A 29 22.72 16.03 -3.42
N GLY A 30 22.06 14.87 -3.56
CA GLY A 30 20.71 14.77 -4.09
C GLY A 30 19.65 15.21 -3.08
N ASN A 31 18.45 15.43 -3.60
CA ASN A 31 17.26 15.83 -2.85
C ASN A 31 16.02 15.13 -3.43
N ASP A 32 14.83 15.54 -3.01
CA ASP A 32 13.58 14.94 -3.49
C ASP A 32 13.39 15.02 -5.01
N ASP A 33 13.84 16.10 -5.66
CA ASP A 33 13.79 16.20 -7.13
C ASP A 33 14.73 15.17 -7.78
N THR A 34 15.92 14.97 -7.20
CA THR A 34 16.86 13.93 -7.62
C THR A 34 16.23 12.54 -7.49
N ALA A 35 15.58 12.23 -6.36
CA ALA A 35 14.87 10.98 -6.16
C ALA A 35 13.76 10.78 -7.21
N ARG A 36 12.91 11.80 -7.42
CA ARG A 36 11.81 11.77 -8.41
C ARG A 36 12.29 11.53 -9.84
N LYS A 37 13.45 12.07 -10.21
CA LYS A 37 14.03 11.89 -11.55
C LYS A 37 14.77 10.56 -11.70
N LEU A 38 15.41 10.07 -10.63
CA LEU A 38 16.18 8.84 -10.63
C LEU A 38 15.30 7.58 -10.60
N THR A 39 14.19 7.58 -9.85
CA THR A 39 13.34 6.39 -9.68
C THR A 39 12.83 5.78 -10.99
N PRO A 40 12.33 6.55 -11.98
CA PRO A 40 11.94 6.00 -13.28
C PRO A 40 13.10 5.28 -14.01
N LEU A 41 14.32 5.82 -13.90
CA LEU A 41 15.51 5.21 -14.51
C LEU A 41 15.85 3.87 -13.82
N ILE A 42 15.81 3.83 -12.49
CA ILE A 42 16.01 2.59 -11.71
C ILE A 42 15.02 1.51 -12.15
N ARG A 43 13.76 1.87 -12.39
CA ARG A 43 12.71 0.93 -12.82
C ARG A 43 12.91 0.43 -14.25
N ALA A 44 13.54 1.21 -15.12
CA ALA A 44 13.77 0.88 -16.53
C ALA A 44 15.05 0.05 -16.75
N TRP A 45 16.14 0.40 -16.07
CA TRP A 45 17.47 -0.16 -16.29
C TRP A 45 17.60 -1.68 -16.30
N PRO A 46 16.88 -2.47 -15.49
CA PRO A 46 16.94 -3.92 -15.61
C PRO A 46 16.46 -4.45 -16.97
N GLY A 47 15.53 -3.76 -17.65
CA GLY A 47 15.10 -4.10 -19.00
C GLY A 47 16.10 -3.70 -20.09
N GLU A 48 17.04 -2.83 -19.75
CA GLU A 48 18.15 -2.38 -20.61
C GLU A 48 19.44 -3.15 -20.31
N SER A 49 19.36 -4.27 -19.58
CA SER A 49 20.51 -5.05 -19.08
C SER A 49 21.42 -4.31 -18.09
N GLN A 50 20.99 -3.16 -17.55
CA GLN A 50 21.76 -2.32 -16.63
C GLN A 50 21.47 -2.62 -15.14
N HIS A 51 21.41 -3.90 -14.77
CA HIS A 51 21.05 -4.36 -13.42
C HIS A 51 21.94 -3.79 -12.30
N LYS A 52 23.25 -3.69 -12.55
CA LYS A 52 24.21 -3.12 -11.58
C LYS A 52 23.90 -1.66 -11.31
N ARG A 53 23.61 -0.88 -12.35
CA ARG A 53 23.25 0.54 -12.23
C ARG A 53 21.94 0.72 -11.46
N ALA A 54 20.95 -0.13 -11.72
CA ALA A 54 19.70 -0.12 -10.96
C ALA A 54 19.90 -0.41 -9.48
N THR A 55 20.80 -1.34 -9.15
CA THR A 55 21.15 -1.65 -7.75
C THR A 55 21.79 -0.46 -7.05
N VAL A 56 22.80 0.17 -7.69
CA VAL A 56 23.43 1.39 -7.17
C VAL A 56 22.43 2.55 -7.05
N GLY A 57 21.45 2.63 -7.95
CA GLY A 57 20.36 3.59 -7.82
C GLY A 57 19.53 3.40 -6.55
N LEU A 58 19.29 2.15 -6.10
CA LEU A 58 18.64 1.90 -4.81
C LEU A 58 19.51 2.37 -3.64
N ASP A 59 20.83 2.15 -3.71
CA ASP A 59 21.78 2.65 -2.71
C ASP A 59 21.70 4.18 -2.61
N ILE A 60 21.63 4.86 -3.76
CA ILE A 60 21.50 6.32 -3.83
C ILE A 60 20.19 6.81 -3.20
N LEU A 61 19.06 6.17 -3.49
CA LEU A 61 17.78 6.55 -2.85
C LEU A 61 17.84 6.37 -1.33
N ALA A 62 18.43 5.28 -0.85
CA ALA A 62 18.63 5.06 0.59
C ALA A 62 19.55 6.12 1.20
N ALA A 63 20.62 6.51 0.50
CA ALA A 63 21.59 7.52 0.96
C ALA A 63 21.00 8.94 1.00
N ILE A 64 20.14 9.32 0.05
CA ILE A 64 19.43 10.61 0.09
C ILE A 64 18.59 10.70 1.38
N GLY A 65 17.94 9.60 1.77
CA GLY A 65 17.35 9.44 3.10
C GLY A 65 16.14 10.31 3.43
N SER A 66 15.69 11.19 2.53
CA SER A 66 14.46 11.98 2.68
C SER A 66 13.21 11.11 2.58
N ASP A 67 12.09 11.57 3.15
CA ASP A 67 10.83 10.81 3.12
C ASP A 67 10.38 10.52 1.69
N ILE A 68 10.56 11.46 0.76
CA ILE A 68 10.28 11.21 -0.66
C ILE A 68 11.20 10.13 -1.23
N ALA A 69 12.51 10.16 -0.93
CA ALA A 69 13.44 9.16 -1.45
C ALA A 69 13.13 7.75 -0.90
N LEU A 70 12.87 7.65 0.40
CA LEU A 70 12.50 6.40 1.06
C LEU A 70 11.12 5.90 0.63
N MET A 71 10.15 6.78 0.42
CA MET A 71 8.85 6.44 -0.17
C MET A 71 9.00 5.88 -1.59
N GLN A 72 9.86 6.47 -2.42
CA GLN A 72 10.13 5.96 -3.77
C GLN A 72 10.82 4.59 -3.72
N LEU A 73 11.80 4.41 -2.82
CA LEU A 73 12.47 3.13 -2.57
C LEU A 73 11.45 2.07 -2.11
N ASN A 74 10.59 2.41 -1.15
CA ASN A 74 9.53 1.51 -0.70
C ASN A 74 8.55 1.18 -1.84
N GLY A 75 8.21 2.16 -2.68
CA GLY A 75 7.41 1.92 -3.88
C GLY A 75 8.05 0.93 -4.87
N ILE A 76 9.38 0.81 -4.89
CA ILE A 76 10.08 -0.23 -5.67
C ILE A 76 10.00 -1.58 -4.95
N ALA A 77 10.23 -1.60 -3.63
CA ALA A 77 10.17 -2.79 -2.78
C ALA A 77 8.78 -3.46 -2.84
N GLN A 78 7.71 -2.66 -2.81
CA GLN A 78 6.33 -3.14 -2.86
C GLN A 78 5.94 -3.62 -4.25
N LYS A 79 6.31 -2.89 -5.31
CA LYS A 79 5.86 -3.18 -6.67
C LYS A 79 6.90 -2.87 -7.73
N LEU A 80 7.57 -3.92 -8.19
CA LEU A 80 8.41 -3.91 -9.38
C LEU A 80 8.32 -5.26 -10.12
N LYS A 81 8.31 -5.23 -11.45
CA LYS A 81 8.28 -6.44 -12.28
C LYS A 81 9.57 -7.28 -12.19
N PHE A 82 10.70 -6.65 -11.91
CA PHE A 82 12.01 -7.29 -11.81
C PHE A 82 12.28 -7.76 -10.37
N LYS A 83 12.03 -9.04 -10.11
CA LYS A 83 12.05 -9.62 -8.75
C LYS A 83 13.38 -9.46 -8.01
N ALA A 84 14.52 -9.70 -8.67
CA ALA A 84 15.81 -9.54 -8.03
C ALA A 84 16.08 -8.10 -7.53
N LEU A 85 15.65 -7.08 -8.27
CA LEU A 85 15.78 -5.68 -7.83
C LEU A 85 14.73 -5.32 -6.78
N GLN A 86 13.54 -5.90 -6.87
CA GLN A 86 12.48 -5.75 -5.86
C GLN A 86 12.96 -6.27 -4.48
N GLU A 87 13.54 -7.47 -4.43
CA GLU A 87 14.04 -8.05 -3.17
C GLU A 87 15.18 -7.21 -2.58
N ARG A 88 16.11 -6.73 -3.40
CA ARG A 88 17.15 -5.79 -2.93
C ARG A 88 16.58 -4.49 -2.36
N ALA A 89 15.49 -3.99 -2.92
CA ALA A 89 14.83 -2.81 -2.37
C ALA A 89 14.16 -3.12 -1.02
N LYS A 90 13.58 -4.32 -0.84
CA LYS A 90 13.03 -4.78 0.44
C LYS A 90 14.11 -4.95 1.51
N GLU A 91 15.23 -5.58 1.16
CA GLU A 91 16.41 -5.70 2.04
C GLU A 91 16.84 -4.33 2.56
N LYS A 92 16.96 -3.34 1.68
CA LYS A 92 17.32 -1.98 2.08
C LYS A 92 16.31 -1.31 3.01
N ILE A 93 15.03 -1.48 2.75
CA ILE A 93 13.99 -0.94 3.65
C ILE A 93 14.07 -1.62 5.02
N ALA A 94 14.35 -2.94 5.07
CA ALA A 94 14.58 -3.65 6.31
C ALA A 94 15.82 -3.15 7.06
N ASP A 95 16.95 -2.98 6.37
CA ASP A 95 18.19 -2.44 6.96
C ASP A 95 17.98 -1.03 7.53
N ILE A 96 17.23 -0.18 6.82
CA ILE A 96 16.92 1.19 7.28
C ILE A 96 16.00 1.14 8.51
N ALA A 97 14.99 0.26 8.51
CA ALA A 97 14.10 0.09 9.65
C ALA A 97 14.88 -0.39 10.88
N GLU A 98 15.71 -1.41 10.73
CA GLU A 98 16.58 -1.94 11.78
C GLU A 98 17.53 -0.89 12.33
N SER A 99 18.18 -0.11 11.46
CA SER A 99 19.09 0.99 11.88
C SER A 99 18.40 2.09 12.69
N ARG A 100 17.08 2.18 12.59
CA ARG A 100 16.22 3.13 13.31
C ARG A 100 15.48 2.48 14.48
N GLU A 101 15.75 1.21 14.78
CA GLU A 101 15.05 0.42 15.79
C GLU A 101 13.54 0.33 15.55
N LEU A 102 13.14 0.28 14.27
CA LEU A 102 11.76 0.19 13.83
C LEU A 102 11.50 -1.14 13.14
N THR A 103 10.27 -1.61 13.23
CA THR A 103 9.77 -2.59 12.26
C THR A 103 9.59 -1.93 10.88
N VAL A 104 9.55 -2.73 9.81
CA VAL A 104 9.27 -2.20 8.46
C VAL A 104 7.94 -1.45 8.41
N ALA A 105 6.89 -2.00 9.04
CA ALA A 105 5.56 -1.36 9.07
C ALA A 105 5.60 0.00 9.80
N GLU A 106 6.35 0.09 10.88
CA GLU A 106 6.57 1.33 11.63
C GLU A 106 7.39 2.36 10.85
N LEU A 107 8.42 1.92 10.12
CA LEU A 107 9.14 2.80 9.19
C LEU A 107 8.14 3.34 8.15
N GLU A 108 7.36 2.47 7.52
CA GLU A 108 6.40 2.84 6.49
C GLU A 108 5.37 3.88 6.96
N ASP A 109 4.89 3.80 8.21
CA ASP A 109 4.00 4.81 8.80
C ASP A 109 4.65 6.19 8.86
N ARG A 110 5.98 6.25 9.02
CA ARG A 110 6.77 7.48 9.07
C ARG A 110 7.24 7.96 7.69
N LEU A 111 7.12 7.13 6.65
CA LEU A 111 7.56 7.48 5.28
C LEU A 111 6.58 8.38 4.52
N ALA A 112 5.39 8.66 5.08
CA ALA A 112 4.44 9.56 4.44
C ALA A 112 5.00 11.00 4.49
N PRO A 113 5.30 11.64 3.35
CA PRO A 113 5.69 13.04 3.36
C PRO A 113 4.48 13.93 3.67
N ASP A 114 4.73 15.05 4.33
CA ASP A 114 3.71 16.10 4.57
C ASP A 114 3.26 16.79 3.28
N LEU A 115 4.07 16.70 2.20
CA LEU A 115 3.90 17.38 0.92
C LEU A 115 3.84 18.92 1.03
N GLY A 116 4.44 19.46 2.09
CA GLY A 116 4.39 20.88 2.43
C GLY A 116 2.97 21.38 2.73
N LEU A 117 2.10 20.49 3.21
CA LEU A 117 0.81 20.85 3.80
C LEU A 117 1.02 21.44 5.20
N ASP A 118 0.10 22.30 5.61
CA ASP A 118 0.06 22.86 6.95
C ASP A 118 -0.55 21.89 7.98
N ASP A 119 -0.61 22.32 9.24
CA ASP A 119 -1.20 21.56 10.35
C ASP A 119 -2.72 21.36 10.23
N ASN A 120 -3.38 21.91 9.21
CA ASN A 120 -4.76 21.62 8.83
C ASN A 120 -4.86 20.66 7.64
N GLY A 121 -3.73 20.15 7.16
CA GLY A 121 -3.66 19.27 5.99
C GLY A 121 -4.02 19.99 4.69
N SER A 122 -3.83 21.30 4.64
CA SER A 122 -4.14 22.17 3.50
C SER A 122 -2.88 22.82 2.96
N LEU A 123 -2.96 23.36 1.75
CA LEU A 123 -1.88 24.16 1.17
C LEU A 123 -2.44 25.41 0.51
N LEU A 124 -1.96 26.58 0.92
CA LEU A 124 -2.25 27.84 0.25
C LEU A 124 -1.40 28.00 -1.01
N LEU A 125 -2.06 28.24 -2.14
CA LEU A 125 -1.48 28.60 -3.41
C LEU A 125 -1.72 30.09 -3.64
N ASP A 126 -0.68 30.89 -3.44
CA ASP A 126 -0.76 32.34 -3.51
C ASP A 126 -0.51 32.84 -4.94
N PHE A 127 -1.48 33.58 -5.50
CA PHE A 127 -1.35 34.28 -6.78
C PHE A 127 -1.26 35.80 -6.55
N GLY A 128 -1.12 36.26 -5.30
CA GLY A 128 -1.21 37.66 -4.90
C GLY A 128 -2.66 38.03 -4.58
N PRO A 129 -3.40 38.77 -5.45
CA PRO A 129 -4.79 39.16 -5.18
C PRO A 129 -5.77 37.99 -5.14
N ARG A 130 -5.43 36.87 -5.78
CA ARG A 130 -6.19 35.62 -5.72
C ARG A 130 -5.42 34.59 -4.92
N GLN A 131 -6.13 33.77 -4.17
CA GLN A 131 -5.56 32.67 -3.40
C GLN A 131 -6.46 31.45 -3.54
N PHE A 132 -5.83 30.28 -3.54
CA PHE A 132 -6.52 29.00 -3.66
C PHE A 132 -6.02 28.05 -2.58
N THR A 133 -6.92 27.30 -1.96
CA THR A 133 -6.57 26.32 -0.94
C THR A 133 -6.66 24.92 -1.52
N VAL A 134 -5.61 24.13 -1.39
CA VAL A 134 -5.63 22.71 -1.74
C VAL A 134 -6.30 21.91 -0.62
N SER A 135 -7.18 21.00 -1.01
CA SER A 135 -7.81 19.99 -0.16
C SER A 135 -7.76 18.62 -0.84
N PHE A 136 -8.18 17.56 -0.15
CA PHE A 136 -8.08 16.18 -0.62
C PHE A 136 -9.41 15.44 -0.55
N ASP A 137 -9.67 14.61 -1.55
CA ASP A 137 -10.81 13.68 -1.53
C ASP A 137 -10.48 12.40 -0.75
N GLU A 138 -11.42 11.45 -0.74
CA GLU A 138 -11.31 10.17 -0.05
C GLU A 138 -10.13 9.31 -0.48
N THR A 139 -9.59 9.53 -1.67
CA THR A 139 -8.42 8.80 -2.19
C THR A 139 -7.13 9.60 -2.11
N LEU A 140 -7.10 10.67 -1.30
CA LEU A 140 -5.99 11.63 -1.25
C LEU A 140 -5.66 12.26 -2.61
N LYS A 141 -6.63 12.36 -3.52
CA LYS A 141 -6.42 13.11 -4.75
C LYS A 141 -6.66 14.59 -4.45
N PRO A 142 -5.67 15.46 -4.71
CA PRO A 142 -5.80 16.88 -4.41
C PRO A 142 -6.77 17.56 -5.37
N PHE A 143 -7.52 18.51 -4.83
CA PHE A 143 -8.33 19.47 -5.57
C PHE A 143 -8.17 20.85 -4.94
N VAL A 144 -8.62 21.91 -5.63
CA VAL A 144 -8.49 23.27 -5.12
C VAL A 144 -9.85 23.89 -4.81
N ARG A 145 -9.85 24.79 -3.84
CA ARG A 145 -10.98 25.65 -3.49
C ARG A 145 -10.59 27.11 -3.73
N ASP A 146 -11.55 27.93 -4.13
CA ASP A 146 -11.37 29.38 -4.17
C ASP A 146 -11.50 30.01 -2.76
N ALA A 147 -11.37 31.33 -2.68
CA ALA A 147 -11.50 32.08 -1.43
C ALA A 147 -12.88 31.97 -0.76
N SER A 148 -13.93 31.55 -1.47
CA SER A 148 -15.26 31.26 -0.90
C SER A 148 -15.37 29.84 -0.31
N GLY A 149 -14.35 29.00 -0.50
CA GLY A 149 -14.36 27.59 -0.14
C GLY A 149 -14.95 26.68 -1.22
N SER A 150 -15.38 27.24 -2.37
CA SER A 150 -16.01 26.48 -3.44
C SER A 150 -14.98 25.60 -4.17
N ARG A 151 -15.27 24.30 -4.29
CA ARG A 151 -14.42 23.34 -5.01
C ARG A 151 -14.38 23.67 -6.51
N LEU A 152 -13.19 23.79 -7.06
CA LEU A 152 -12.98 24.02 -8.50
C LEU A 152 -12.60 22.72 -9.20
N LYS A 153 -12.80 22.71 -10.54
CA LYS A 153 -12.44 21.57 -11.40
C LYS A 153 -10.92 21.37 -11.53
N ASP A 154 -10.15 22.46 -11.53
CA ASP A 154 -8.68 22.46 -11.51
C ASP A 154 -8.19 23.83 -11.01
N LEU A 155 -6.88 23.95 -10.79
CA LEU A 155 -6.23 25.23 -10.47
C LEU A 155 -6.40 26.22 -11.63
N PRO A 156 -7.00 27.41 -11.41
CA PRO A 156 -7.12 28.43 -12.45
C PRO A 156 -5.76 28.83 -13.00
N LYS A 157 -5.71 29.11 -14.30
CA LYS A 157 -4.50 29.65 -14.91
C LYS A 157 -4.21 31.06 -14.36
N PRO A 158 -2.92 31.42 -14.22
CA PRO A 158 -2.53 32.80 -13.96
C PRO A 158 -3.14 33.75 -15.00
N ASN A 159 -3.52 34.94 -14.55
CA ASN A 159 -4.09 36.01 -15.38
C ASN A 159 -3.36 37.34 -15.12
N LYS A 160 -3.77 38.41 -15.83
CA LYS A 160 -3.12 39.73 -15.74
C LYS A 160 -3.22 40.41 -14.38
N SER A 161 -4.15 40.01 -13.51
CA SER A 161 -4.29 40.58 -12.17
C SER A 161 -3.45 39.85 -11.13
N ASP A 162 -2.88 38.69 -11.46
CA ASP A 162 -2.06 37.93 -10.54
C ASP A 162 -0.60 38.43 -10.54
N ASP A 163 0.10 38.17 -9.44
CA ASP A 163 1.55 38.29 -9.40
C ASP A 163 2.18 37.15 -10.22
N GLU A 164 2.98 37.51 -11.23
CA GLU A 164 3.57 36.54 -12.18
C GLU A 164 4.50 35.54 -11.48
N SER A 165 5.33 35.98 -10.53
CA SER A 165 6.26 35.09 -9.84
C SER A 165 5.50 34.11 -8.94
N ARG A 166 4.61 34.64 -8.09
CA ARG A 166 3.87 33.82 -7.11
C ARG A 166 2.95 32.82 -7.80
N SER A 167 2.25 33.25 -8.84
CA SER A 167 1.35 32.38 -9.59
C SER A 167 2.10 31.25 -10.33
N ASN A 168 3.27 31.54 -10.90
CA ASN A 168 4.13 30.50 -11.51
C ASN A 168 4.64 29.49 -10.46
N ASP A 169 5.09 29.96 -9.29
CA ASP A 169 5.52 29.10 -8.20
C ASP A 169 4.37 28.23 -7.67
N ALA A 170 3.18 28.81 -7.49
CA ALA A 170 1.99 28.10 -7.06
C ALA A 170 1.56 27.01 -8.05
N VAL A 171 1.59 27.29 -9.36
CA VAL A 171 1.30 26.31 -10.41
C VAL A 171 2.30 25.16 -10.38
N ASN A 172 3.59 25.46 -10.23
CA ASN A 172 4.65 24.44 -10.15
C ASN A 172 4.52 23.60 -8.88
N ARG A 173 4.24 24.24 -7.73
CA ARG A 173 4.01 23.55 -6.45
C ARG A 173 2.82 22.62 -6.52
N TYR A 174 1.70 23.06 -7.09
CA TYR A 174 0.51 22.22 -7.26
C TYR A 174 0.75 21.05 -8.22
N LYS A 175 1.53 21.26 -9.28
CA LYS A 175 1.91 20.18 -10.22
C LYS A 175 2.74 19.10 -9.53
N LEU A 176 3.72 19.50 -8.70
CA LEU A 176 4.54 18.57 -7.91
C LEU A 176 3.69 17.84 -6.87
N LEU A 177 2.86 18.58 -6.13
CA LEU A 177 1.92 18.01 -5.16
C LEU A 177 1.03 16.94 -5.79
N LYS A 178 0.42 17.21 -6.97
CA LYS A 178 -0.39 16.23 -7.69
C LYS A 178 0.36 14.93 -8.00
N LYS A 179 1.64 15.03 -8.37
CA LYS A 179 2.48 13.87 -8.69
C LYS A 179 2.77 13.04 -7.45
N ASP A 180 3.19 13.70 -6.37
CA ASP A 180 3.60 13.01 -5.15
C ASP A 180 2.40 12.47 -4.38
N ALA A 181 1.34 13.27 -4.22
CA ALA A 181 0.09 12.85 -3.58
C ALA A 181 -0.47 11.58 -4.22
N ARG A 182 -0.42 11.43 -5.55
CA ARG A 182 -0.85 10.21 -6.24
C ARG A 182 -0.06 8.96 -5.80
N ILE A 183 1.25 9.10 -5.60
CA ILE A 183 2.11 7.98 -5.19
C ILE A 183 1.84 7.64 -3.73
N VAL A 184 1.81 8.65 -2.86
CA VAL A 184 1.54 8.50 -1.43
C VAL A 184 0.15 7.90 -1.21
N ALA A 185 -0.87 8.43 -1.87
CA ALA A 185 -2.25 7.97 -1.82
C ALA A 185 -2.37 6.46 -2.05
N ALA A 186 -1.84 5.98 -3.18
CA ALA A 186 -1.93 4.57 -3.53
C ALA A 186 -1.26 3.66 -2.48
N GLN A 187 -0.16 4.12 -1.88
CA GLN A 187 0.54 3.38 -0.83
C GLN A 187 -0.23 3.41 0.50
N GLN A 188 -0.75 4.57 0.91
CA GLN A 188 -1.44 4.73 2.19
C GLN A 188 -2.78 3.99 2.22
N VAL A 189 -3.56 4.08 1.14
CA VAL A 189 -4.84 3.36 1.02
C VAL A 189 -4.60 1.85 1.09
N ALA A 190 -3.67 1.32 0.28
CA ALA A 190 -3.34 -0.10 0.29
C ALA A 190 -2.80 -0.58 1.65
N ARG A 191 -2.04 0.26 2.34
CA ARG A 191 -1.49 -0.07 3.67
C ARG A 191 -2.57 -0.09 4.74
N GLN A 192 -3.48 0.87 4.76
CA GLN A 192 -4.58 0.89 5.73
C GLN A 192 -5.55 -0.26 5.50
N GLU A 193 -5.87 -0.58 4.24
CA GLU A 193 -6.64 -1.78 3.91
C GLU A 193 -5.92 -3.06 4.37
N SER A 194 -4.62 -3.17 4.10
CA SER A 194 -3.81 -4.30 4.57
C SER A 194 -3.73 -4.36 6.10
N ALA A 195 -3.69 -3.22 6.79
CA ALA A 195 -3.67 -3.16 8.24
C ALA A 195 -4.98 -3.67 8.85
N MET A 196 -6.13 -3.38 8.22
CA MET A 196 -7.41 -3.97 8.60
C MET A 196 -7.38 -5.49 8.42
N CYS A 197 -7.01 -5.97 7.24
CA CYS A 197 -7.05 -7.40 6.90
C CYS A 197 -6.06 -8.23 7.72
N LEU A 198 -4.85 -7.71 7.97
CA LEU A 198 -3.82 -8.36 8.77
C LEU A 198 -3.93 -8.03 10.27
N ARG A 199 -4.99 -7.33 10.67
CA ARG A 199 -5.28 -6.97 12.06
C ARG A 199 -4.10 -6.26 12.75
N ARG A 200 -3.39 -5.41 12.00
CA ARG A 200 -2.31 -4.58 12.53
C ARG A 200 -2.86 -3.56 13.51
N ARG A 201 -2.09 -3.26 14.54
CA ARG A 201 -2.42 -2.30 15.60
C ARG A 201 -1.34 -1.26 15.76
N TRP A 202 -1.74 -0.13 16.32
CA TRP A 202 -0.89 0.98 16.70
C TRP A 202 -1.03 1.22 18.20
N SER A 203 0.03 1.75 18.81
CA SER A 203 -0.12 2.39 20.11
C SER A 203 -0.96 3.68 19.95
N PRO A 204 -1.66 4.14 20.99
CA PRO A 204 -2.40 5.40 20.94
C PRO A 204 -1.53 6.59 20.51
N GLU A 205 -0.26 6.63 20.94
CA GLU A 205 0.68 7.70 20.62
C GLU A 205 1.04 7.70 19.12
N ASN A 206 1.36 6.52 18.58
CA ASN A 206 1.69 6.38 17.15
C ASN A 206 0.46 6.62 16.27
N PHE A 207 -0.72 6.18 16.71
CA PHE A 207 -1.99 6.49 16.03
C PHE A 207 -2.21 8.00 15.95
N LYS A 208 -2.05 8.71 17.07
CA LYS A 208 -2.19 10.16 17.10
C LYS A 208 -1.18 10.86 16.19
N LEU A 209 0.11 10.58 16.39
CA LEU A 209 1.21 11.28 15.72
C LEU A 209 1.23 11.04 14.20
N PHE A 210 1.09 9.79 13.76
CA PHE A 210 1.31 9.41 12.36
C PHE A 210 0.02 9.31 11.54
N LEU A 211 -1.15 9.26 12.18
CA LEU A 211 -2.43 9.12 11.47
C LEU A 211 -3.38 10.29 11.73
N VAL A 212 -3.57 10.74 12.97
CA VAL A 212 -4.53 11.80 13.30
C VAL A 212 -3.97 13.19 13.01
N GLU A 213 -2.74 13.46 13.46
CA GLU A 213 -2.10 14.78 13.34
C GLU A 213 -1.33 14.95 12.03
N HIS A 214 -1.05 13.85 11.32
CA HIS A 214 -0.29 13.90 10.08
C HIS A 214 -1.01 14.75 9.00
N PRO A 215 -0.36 15.78 8.40
CA PRO A 215 -1.00 16.71 7.45
C PRO A 215 -1.75 16.04 6.30
N LEU A 216 -1.14 15.05 5.64
CA LEU A 216 -1.78 14.30 4.56
C LEU A 216 -2.61 13.09 5.03
N VAL A 217 -2.05 12.18 5.84
CA VAL A 217 -2.69 10.90 6.17
C VAL A 217 -3.99 11.07 6.97
N ARG A 218 -4.13 12.14 7.76
CA ARG A 218 -5.38 12.46 8.49
C ARG A 218 -6.63 12.46 7.62
N HIS A 219 -6.51 12.82 6.35
CA HIS A 219 -7.64 12.83 5.43
C HIS A 219 -8.18 11.40 5.23
N LEU A 220 -7.33 10.38 5.19
CA LEU A 220 -7.76 8.99 5.18
C LEU A 220 -8.28 8.56 6.55
N THR A 221 -7.56 8.92 7.61
CA THR A 221 -7.89 8.54 9.00
C THR A 221 -9.32 8.95 9.38
N ARG A 222 -9.76 10.13 8.97
CA ARG A 222 -11.12 10.65 9.26
C ARG A 222 -12.25 9.95 8.51
N ARG A 223 -11.92 9.21 7.45
CA ARG A 223 -12.86 8.51 6.57
C ARG A 223 -12.91 7.01 6.87
N LEU A 224 -12.41 6.62 8.03
CA LEU A 224 -12.37 5.23 8.49
C LEU A 224 -12.96 5.13 9.88
N ILE A 225 -13.60 4.00 10.14
CA ILE A 225 -13.94 3.58 11.50
C ILE A 225 -12.67 3.00 12.11
N TRP A 226 -12.42 3.35 13.37
CA TRP A 226 -11.32 2.88 14.18
C TRP A 226 -11.85 2.10 15.37
N GLY A 227 -11.02 1.18 15.87
CA GLY A 227 -11.35 0.29 16.97
C GLY A 227 -10.32 0.40 18.08
N VAL A 228 -10.79 0.37 19.33
CA VAL A 228 -9.96 0.14 20.51
C VAL A 228 -9.92 -1.35 20.77
N TYR A 229 -8.72 -1.89 20.95
CA TYR A 229 -8.48 -3.32 21.16
C TYR A 229 -7.80 -3.58 22.50
N SER A 230 -8.20 -4.67 23.16
CA SER A 230 -7.52 -5.19 24.35
C SER A 230 -6.16 -5.81 24.00
N ALA A 231 -5.38 -6.20 25.02
CA ALA A 231 -4.13 -6.93 24.86
C ALA A 231 -4.31 -8.27 24.11
N GLU A 232 -5.49 -8.90 24.22
CA GLU A 232 -5.90 -10.13 23.53
C GLU A 232 -6.44 -9.87 22.11
N ASN A 233 -6.24 -8.66 21.59
CA ASN A 233 -6.68 -8.22 20.27
C ASN A 233 -8.20 -8.39 20.05
N GLN A 234 -9.00 -8.13 21.08
CA GLN A 234 -10.46 -8.12 21.02
C GLN A 234 -10.98 -6.69 20.92
N LEU A 235 -11.85 -6.43 19.95
CA LEU A 235 -12.48 -5.12 19.76
C LEU A 235 -13.34 -4.78 20.99
N GLN A 236 -13.08 -3.63 21.60
CA GLN A 236 -13.77 -3.13 22.79
C GLN A 236 -14.77 -2.02 22.45
N ALA A 237 -14.41 -1.13 21.52
CA ALA A 237 -15.23 -0.02 21.09
C ALA A 237 -14.83 0.44 19.68
N CYS A 238 -15.79 0.98 18.94
CA CYS A 238 -15.56 1.66 17.67
C CYS A 238 -15.68 3.17 17.84
N PHE A 239 -14.92 3.93 17.06
CA PHE A 239 -14.95 5.38 17.01
C PHE A 239 -14.54 5.90 15.63
N ARG A 240 -14.77 7.18 15.36
CA ARG A 240 -14.21 7.91 14.21
C ARG A 240 -13.37 9.09 14.67
N VAL A 241 -12.57 9.64 13.75
CA VAL A 241 -11.84 10.89 13.96
C VAL A 241 -12.59 12.03 13.26
N ALA A 242 -12.93 13.08 13.98
CA ALA A 242 -13.64 14.25 13.47
C ALA A 242 -12.69 15.30 12.83
N GLU A 243 -13.28 16.36 12.26
CA GLU A 243 -12.54 17.41 11.54
C GLU A 243 -11.62 18.26 12.44
N ASP A 244 -11.90 18.31 13.73
CA ASP A 244 -11.11 18.97 14.76
C ASP A 244 -10.12 18.02 15.46
N ASN A 245 -9.96 16.80 14.93
CA ASN A 245 -9.16 15.70 15.51
C ASN A 245 -9.72 15.12 16.83
N SER A 246 -10.91 15.52 17.27
CA SER A 246 -11.61 14.80 18.34
C SER A 246 -12.08 13.42 17.86
N TYR A 247 -12.50 12.57 18.80
CA TYR A 247 -13.08 11.27 18.49
C TYR A 247 -14.57 11.28 18.80
N SER A 248 -15.36 10.57 17.99
CA SER A 248 -16.78 10.37 18.30
C SER A 248 -17.22 8.92 18.08
N THR A 249 -18.29 8.54 18.80
CA THR A 249 -18.96 7.24 18.68
C THR A 249 -19.84 7.19 17.42
N ALA A 250 -20.58 6.09 17.25
CA ALA A 250 -21.53 5.94 16.15
C ALA A 250 -22.75 6.89 16.28
N ASP A 251 -23.08 7.33 17.51
CA ASP A 251 -24.14 8.29 17.81
C ASP A 251 -23.66 9.76 17.71
N ASP A 252 -22.43 9.97 17.23
CA ASP A 252 -21.75 11.25 17.14
C ASP A 252 -21.45 11.95 18.48
N ASP A 253 -21.48 11.18 19.58
CA ASP A 253 -21.09 11.66 20.90
C ASP A 253 -19.57 11.67 21.06
N LEU A 254 -19.05 12.60 21.87
CA LEU A 254 -17.63 12.69 22.20
C LEU A 254 -17.11 11.37 22.77
N PHE A 255 -16.08 10.81 22.13
CA PHE A 255 -15.38 9.61 22.57
C PHE A 255 -14.02 9.96 23.15
N THR A 256 -13.69 9.38 24.30
CA THR A 256 -12.36 9.49 24.91
C THR A 256 -11.71 8.11 24.89
N LEU A 257 -10.46 8.04 24.44
CA LEU A 257 -9.72 6.77 24.46
C LEU A 257 -9.58 6.29 25.91
N PRO A 258 -9.90 5.02 26.20
CA PRO A 258 -9.70 4.49 27.54
C PRO A 258 -8.21 4.43 27.90
N GLU A 259 -7.91 4.63 29.18
CA GLU A 259 -6.55 4.47 29.70
C GLU A 259 -6.15 2.99 29.82
N GLY A 260 -4.84 2.71 29.77
CA GLY A 260 -4.29 1.37 30.01
C GLY A 260 -3.65 0.73 28.77
N GLY A 261 -3.43 -0.58 28.84
CA GLY A 261 -2.78 -1.38 27.80
C GLY A 261 -3.70 -1.65 26.60
N ILE A 262 -4.09 -0.58 25.91
CA ILE A 262 -4.93 -0.63 24.71
C ILE A 262 -4.10 -0.48 23.44
N SER A 263 -4.67 -0.92 22.34
CA SER A 263 -4.15 -0.62 21.00
C SER A 263 -5.25 -0.15 20.08
N ILE A 264 -4.90 0.62 19.06
CA ILE A 264 -5.83 1.17 18.08
C ILE A 264 -5.67 0.39 16.77
N GLY A 265 -6.76 0.13 16.06
CA GLY A 265 -6.74 -0.58 14.79
C GLY A 265 -7.91 -0.21 13.89
N ILE A 266 -7.88 -0.68 12.65
CA ILE A 266 -9.02 -0.58 11.74
C ILE A 266 -9.82 -1.89 11.88
N PRO A 267 -11.07 -1.85 12.41
CA PRO A 267 -11.87 -3.05 12.55
C PRO A 267 -12.30 -3.58 11.19
N HIS A 268 -12.21 -4.90 11.07
CA HIS A 268 -12.81 -5.63 9.98
C HIS A 268 -14.32 -5.72 10.20
N VAL A 269 -15.14 -5.75 9.14
CA VAL A 269 -16.62 -5.80 9.25
C VAL A 269 -17.12 -6.96 10.13
N LEU A 270 -16.39 -8.09 10.14
CA LEU A 270 -16.68 -9.25 10.98
C LEU A 270 -16.50 -9.02 12.49
N GLU A 271 -15.76 -7.98 12.89
CA GLU A 271 -15.58 -7.59 14.29
C GLU A 271 -16.63 -6.57 14.74
N ILE A 272 -17.21 -5.80 13.81
CA ILE A 272 -18.13 -4.70 14.10
C ILE A 272 -19.54 -5.25 14.33
N SER A 273 -20.21 -4.79 15.38
CA SER A 273 -21.59 -5.19 15.65
C SER A 273 -22.53 -4.70 14.52
N PRO A 274 -23.60 -5.43 14.19
CA PRO A 274 -24.56 -4.96 13.18
C PRO A 274 -25.15 -3.58 13.50
N THR A 275 -25.34 -3.28 14.79
CA THR A 275 -25.83 -1.98 15.27
C THR A 275 -24.84 -0.86 14.98
N ASP A 276 -23.57 -1.04 15.36
CA ASP A 276 -22.52 -0.03 15.08
C ASP A 276 -22.29 0.11 13.58
N ALA A 277 -22.30 -0.99 12.83
CA ALA A 277 -22.13 -0.95 11.37
C ALA A 277 -23.22 -0.10 10.71
N ALA A 278 -24.47 -0.25 11.12
CA ALA A 278 -25.58 0.57 10.62
C ALA A 278 -25.45 2.04 11.04
N ALA A 279 -25.12 2.30 12.31
CA ALA A 279 -25.00 3.66 12.85
C ALA A 279 -23.83 4.43 12.22
N PHE A 280 -22.64 3.84 12.14
CA PHE A 280 -21.51 4.46 11.43
C PHE A 280 -21.77 4.60 9.93
N GLY A 281 -22.48 3.65 9.31
CA GLY A 281 -22.88 3.75 7.90
C GLY A 281 -23.75 4.98 7.64
N GLN A 282 -24.74 5.23 8.50
CA GLN A 282 -25.58 6.42 8.44
C GLN A 282 -24.77 7.69 8.71
N LEU A 283 -23.95 7.69 9.77
CA LEU A 283 -23.10 8.82 10.13
C LEU A 283 -22.16 9.22 8.99
N PHE A 284 -21.53 8.25 8.33
CA PHE A 284 -20.65 8.53 7.19
C PHE A 284 -21.43 9.07 6.00
N ALA A 285 -22.66 8.59 5.75
CA ALA A 285 -23.51 9.15 4.71
C ALA A 285 -23.91 10.62 5.01
N ASP A 286 -24.28 10.93 6.25
CA ASP A 286 -24.70 12.26 6.68
C ASP A 286 -23.58 13.30 6.56
N TYR A 287 -22.34 12.89 6.86
CA TYR A 287 -21.13 13.73 6.68
C TYR A 287 -20.50 13.63 5.28
N GLU A 288 -21.13 12.92 4.34
CA GLU A 288 -20.60 12.65 2.99
C GLU A 288 -19.16 12.07 3.00
N LEU A 289 -18.84 11.27 4.01
CA LEU A 289 -17.54 10.62 4.19
C LEU A 289 -17.50 9.31 3.41
N LEU A 290 -16.83 9.33 2.27
CA LEU A 290 -16.54 8.13 1.51
C LEU A 290 -15.30 7.42 2.09
N PRO A 291 -15.38 6.13 2.47
CA PRO A 291 -14.20 5.38 2.88
C PRO A 291 -13.19 5.20 1.73
N PRO A 292 -11.87 5.21 2.01
CA PRO A 292 -10.85 5.04 0.99
C PRO A 292 -10.78 3.64 0.38
N PHE A 293 -11.37 2.64 1.05
CA PHE A 293 -11.52 1.25 0.61
C PHE A 293 -12.78 0.66 1.24
N ARG A 294 -13.23 -0.51 0.77
CA ARG A 294 -14.40 -1.20 1.34
C ARG A 294 -14.09 -1.65 2.78
N GLN A 295 -14.63 -0.91 3.75
CA GLN A 295 -14.59 -1.25 5.17
C GLN A 295 -15.91 -1.91 5.60
N LEU A 296 -17.00 -1.14 5.71
CA LEU A 296 -18.32 -1.68 6.06
C LEU A 296 -18.93 -2.49 4.90
N ASP A 297 -18.80 -2.01 3.68
CA ASP A 297 -19.26 -2.71 2.47
C ASP A 297 -18.28 -3.81 2.01
N ARG A 298 -17.38 -4.25 2.88
CA ARG A 298 -16.46 -5.34 2.57
C ARG A 298 -17.26 -6.64 2.52
N ASN A 299 -17.11 -7.37 1.43
CA ASN A 299 -17.63 -8.74 1.35
C ASN A 299 -17.06 -9.55 2.51
N SER A 300 -17.92 -10.30 3.20
CA SER A 300 -17.51 -11.13 4.32
C SER A 300 -18.04 -12.54 4.13
N TYR A 301 -17.16 -13.52 4.26
CA TYR A 301 -17.48 -14.92 4.06
C TYR A 301 -17.05 -15.76 5.25
N ALA A 302 -17.79 -16.83 5.51
CA ALA A 302 -17.44 -17.82 6.51
C ALA A 302 -17.13 -19.17 5.85
N LEU A 303 -16.16 -19.89 6.42
CA LEU A 303 -16.03 -21.32 6.21
C LEU A 303 -17.20 -22.02 6.90
N THR A 304 -17.81 -22.96 6.20
CA THR A 304 -18.80 -23.87 6.79
C THR A 304 -18.16 -24.76 7.86
N GLY A 305 -18.96 -25.37 8.73
CA GLY A 305 -18.45 -26.30 9.73
C GLY A 305 -17.69 -27.49 9.11
N ALA A 306 -18.09 -27.94 7.92
CA ALA A 306 -17.37 -28.98 7.18
C ALA A 306 -16.01 -28.47 6.67
N GLU A 307 -15.99 -27.29 6.03
CA GLU A 307 -14.76 -26.67 5.52
C GLU A 307 -13.75 -26.39 6.63
N ARG A 308 -14.18 -25.93 7.81
CA ARG A 308 -13.29 -25.73 8.97
C ARG A 308 -12.58 -27.01 9.41
N ASN A 309 -13.24 -28.17 9.30
CA ASN A 309 -12.68 -29.45 9.74
C ASN A 309 -12.01 -30.23 8.59
N ALA A 310 -12.00 -29.68 7.38
CA ALA A 310 -11.34 -30.27 6.22
C ALA A 310 -9.87 -29.83 6.15
N SER A 311 -9.02 -30.68 5.58
CA SER A 311 -7.64 -30.33 5.20
C SER A 311 -7.53 -29.77 3.78
N GLU A 312 -8.60 -29.91 3.00
CA GLU A 312 -8.70 -29.41 1.63
C GLU A 312 -10.02 -28.63 1.44
N LEU A 313 -9.96 -27.52 0.70
CA LEU A 313 -11.15 -26.82 0.21
C LEU A 313 -11.33 -27.12 -1.28
N THR A 314 -12.49 -27.67 -1.62
CA THR A 314 -12.93 -27.95 -2.99
C THR A 314 -14.10 -27.07 -3.43
N ARG A 315 -14.40 -26.00 -2.68
CA ARG A 315 -15.47 -25.02 -2.96
C ARG A 315 -15.41 -24.48 -4.40
N TRP A 316 -14.22 -24.33 -4.97
CA TRP A 316 -14.00 -23.82 -6.32
C TRP A 316 -13.55 -24.88 -7.33
N ALA A 317 -13.55 -26.16 -6.95
CA ALA A 317 -13.09 -27.25 -7.79
C ALA A 317 -13.84 -27.26 -9.13
N GLY A 318 -13.09 -27.27 -10.23
CA GLY A 318 -13.63 -27.29 -11.59
C GLY A 318 -14.15 -25.94 -12.11
N ARG A 319 -14.07 -24.85 -11.32
CA ARG A 319 -14.39 -23.50 -11.82
C ARG A 319 -13.21 -22.95 -12.63
N LYS A 320 -13.51 -22.31 -13.76
CA LYS A 320 -12.53 -21.63 -14.61
C LYS A 320 -12.49 -20.13 -14.32
N CYS A 321 -11.29 -19.55 -14.36
CA CYS A 321 -11.10 -18.11 -14.26
C CYS A 321 -10.00 -17.62 -15.22
N PRO A 322 -9.99 -16.34 -15.62
CA PRO A 322 -8.95 -15.82 -16.51
C PRO A 322 -7.54 -15.90 -15.89
N SER A 323 -6.57 -16.43 -16.64
CA SER A 323 -5.16 -16.55 -16.21
C SER A 323 -4.55 -15.22 -15.75
N GLY A 324 -4.95 -14.11 -16.39
CA GLY A 324 -4.53 -12.76 -16.00
C GLY A 324 -4.97 -12.37 -14.59
N ARG A 325 -6.14 -12.84 -14.12
CA ARG A 325 -6.65 -12.55 -12.77
C ARG A 325 -5.95 -13.38 -11.72
N VAL A 326 -5.68 -14.66 -11.99
CA VAL A 326 -4.88 -15.52 -11.11
C VAL A 326 -3.50 -14.91 -10.90
N MET A 327 -2.85 -14.44 -11.96
CA MET A 327 -1.58 -13.70 -11.85
C MET A 327 -1.72 -12.36 -11.11
N GLY A 328 -2.90 -11.74 -11.22
CA GLY A 328 -3.26 -10.53 -10.50
C GLY A 328 -3.27 -10.68 -8.98
N LEU A 329 -3.43 -11.91 -8.44
CA LEU A 329 -3.34 -12.20 -7.01
C LEU A 329 -1.98 -11.82 -6.41
N ALA A 330 -0.93 -11.70 -7.22
CA ALA A 330 0.35 -11.18 -6.77
C ALA A 330 0.27 -9.74 -6.22
N ASN A 331 -0.72 -8.95 -6.64
CA ASN A 331 -0.98 -7.63 -6.06
C ASN A 331 -1.65 -7.71 -4.68
N LYS A 332 -2.16 -8.88 -4.31
CA LYS A 332 -2.79 -9.18 -3.03
C LYS A 332 -1.90 -10.03 -2.14
N GLY A 333 -0.58 -10.03 -2.38
CA GLY A 333 0.40 -10.74 -1.55
C GLY A 333 0.47 -12.26 -1.77
N TRP A 334 -0.14 -12.78 -2.83
CA TRP A 334 0.13 -14.14 -3.28
C TRP A 334 1.46 -14.21 -4.03
N ILE A 335 2.13 -15.34 -3.97
CA ILE A 335 3.34 -15.63 -4.73
C ILE A 335 3.12 -16.82 -5.64
N LYS A 336 3.90 -16.88 -6.71
CA LYS A 336 3.92 -18.06 -7.59
C LYS A 336 4.73 -19.17 -6.92
N GLY A 337 4.30 -20.41 -7.12
CA GLY A 337 5.10 -21.58 -6.78
C GLY A 337 6.45 -21.60 -7.50
N THR A 338 7.36 -22.42 -6.98
CA THR A 338 8.67 -22.65 -7.60
C THR A 338 8.51 -23.29 -8.98
N PRO A 339 9.19 -22.79 -10.03
CA PRO A 339 9.17 -23.42 -11.35
C PRO A 339 9.66 -24.87 -11.28
N GLN A 340 8.93 -25.75 -11.96
CA GLN A 340 9.19 -27.18 -12.06
C GLN A 340 9.85 -27.52 -13.41
N ASP A 341 9.76 -28.79 -13.81
CA ASP A 341 10.26 -29.24 -15.11
C ASP A 341 9.67 -28.41 -16.25
N GLY A 342 10.49 -28.08 -17.23
CA GLY A 342 10.15 -27.15 -18.31
C GLY A 342 9.80 -25.72 -17.87
N GLY A 343 10.05 -25.34 -16.60
CA GLY A 343 9.69 -24.04 -16.05
C GLY A 343 8.19 -23.88 -15.75
N TRP A 344 7.45 -24.98 -15.64
CA TRP A 344 6.02 -24.96 -15.34
C TRP A 344 5.72 -24.62 -13.87
N ILE A 345 4.65 -23.88 -13.60
CA ILE A 345 4.23 -23.43 -12.27
C ILE A 345 2.75 -23.78 -12.08
N GLY A 346 2.44 -24.72 -11.19
CA GLY A 346 1.07 -25.20 -10.93
C GLY A 346 0.39 -24.63 -9.69
N TRP A 347 1.01 -23.66 -9.00
CA TRP A 347 0.48 -23.17 -7.73
C TRP A 347 0.61 -21.65 -7.57
N MET A 348 -0.40 -21.08 -6.92
CA MET A 348 -0.33 -19.78 -6.27
C MET A 348 -0.37 -20.00 -4.76
N ILE A 349 0.47 -19.28 -4.02
CA ILE A 349 0.68 -19.51 -2.59
C ILE A 349 0.51 -18.21 -1.84
N LYS A 350 -0.27 -18.22 -0.75
CA LYS A 350 -0.45 -17.07 0.14
C LYS A 350 0.26 -17.34 1.47
N PRO A 351 1.27 -16.54 1.86
CA PRO A 351 1.87 -16.63 3.19
C PRO A 351 0.87 -16.22 4.28
N LEU A 352 0.75 -17.03 5.34
CA LEU A 352 -0.16 -16.85 6.48
C LEU A 352 0.59 -17.06 7.81
N GLY A 353 1.80 -16.51 7.92
CA GLY A 353 2.68 -16.71 9.07
C GLY A 353 3.36 -18.08 9.04
N ARG A 354 3.07 -18.95 10.02
CA ARG A 354 3.60 -20.33 10.04
C ARG A 354 2.99 -21.22 8.95
N TRP A 355 1.84 -20.83 8.42
CA TRP A 355 1.13 -21.55 7.39
C TRP A 355 1.32 -20.87 6.03
N SER A 356 1.20 -21.66 4.97
CA SER A 356 1.04 -21.20 3.61
C SER A 356 -0.21 -21.82 3.02
N LEU A 357 -1.13 -21.00 2.51
CA LEU A 357 -2.25 -21.51 1.74
C LEU A 357 -1.79 -21.75 0.31
N VAL A 358 -1.92 -22.98 -0.15
CA VAL A 358 -1.60 -23.37 -1.53
C VAL A 358 -2.90 -23.48 -2.31
N MET A 359 -2.94 -22.83 -3.47
CA MET A 359 -4.01 -22.94 -4.45
C MET A 359 -3.46 -23.61 -5.71
N GLU A 360 -4.00 -24.79 -6.02
CA GLU A 360 -3.64 -25.57 -7.20
C GLU A 360 -4.43 -25.14 -8.43
N ILE A 361 -3.69 -24.98 -9.53
CA ILE A 361 -4.20 -24.62 -10.85
C ILE A 361 -3.68 -25.64 -11.88
N ASP A 362 -4.56 -26.09 -12.77
CA ASP A 362 -4.25 -27.26 -13.61
C ASP A 362 -3.49 -26.92 -14.88
N GLU A 363 -3.82 -25.81 -15.54
CA GLU A 363 -3.11 -25.35 -16.75
C GLU A 363 -1.74 -24.77 -16.38
N GLY A 364 -1.69 -24.03 -15.27
CA GLY A 364 -0.49 -23.42 -14.71
C GLY A 364 0.06 -22.26 -15.52
N PHE A 365 1.31 -21.90 -15.23
CA PHE A 365 2.09 -20.88 -15.94
C PHE A 365 3.44 -21.42 -16.39
N ALA A 366 4.10 -20.73 -17.33
CA ALA A 366 5.47 -21.04 -17.74
C ALA A 366 6.40 -19.83 -17.52
N VAL A 367 7.63 -20.09 -17.06
CA VAL A 367 8.65 -19.04 -16.91
C VAL A 367 8.98 -18.41 -18.26
N GLY A 368 9.00 -17.07 -18.31
CA GLY A 368 9.34 -16.32 -19.52
C GLY A 368 8.18 -16.14 -20.51
N MET A 369 7.02 -16.73 -20.24
CA MET A 369 5.81 -16.66 -21.06
C MET A 369 4.76 -15.76 -20.40
N SER A 370 3.93 -15.07 -21.19
CA SER A 370 2.80 -14.34 -20.62
C SER A 370 1.71 -15.31 -20.14
N PRO A 371 0.90 -14.95 -19.13
CA PRO A 371 -0.06 -15.90 -18.53
C PRO A 371 -1.08 -16.45 -19.52
N ALA A 372 -1.49 -15.65 -20.50
CA ALA A 372 -2.49 -16.01 -21.49
C ALA A 372 -1.92 -16.79 -22.68
N GLU A 373 -0.60 -16.80 -22.86
CA GLU A 373 0.06 -17.54 -23.94
C GLU A 373 0.03 -19.06 -23.72
N LEU A 374 0.15 -19.51 -22.45
CA LEU A 374 0.04 -20.93 -22.12
C LEU A 374 -1.43 -21.38 -22.09
N SER A 375 -2.27 -20.64 -21.37
CA SER A 375 -3.73 -20.82 -21.36
C SER A 375 -4.41 -19.51 -21.02
N ALA A 376 -5.49 -19.16 -21.72
CA ALA A 376 -6.28 -17.98 -21.39
C ALA A 376 -7.03 -18.11 -20.05
N GLU A 377 -7.30 -19.34 -19.62
CA GLU A 377 -8.05 -19.67 -18.41
C GLU A 377 -7.28 -20.65 -17.52
N GLN A 378 -7.57 -20.62 -16.22
CA GLN A 378 -7.10 -21.56 -15.22
C GLN A 378 -8.29 -22.25 -14.56
N LEU A 379 -8.22 -23.56 -14.42
CA LEU A 379 -9.08 -24.39 -13.62
C LEU A 379 -8.54 -24.46 -12.20
N LEU A 380 -9.38 -24.17 -11.21
CA LEU A 380 -9.03 -24.36 -9.81
C LEU A 380 -9.36 -25.79 -9.40
N SER A 381 -8.38 -26.50 -8.83
CA SER A 381 -8.55 -27.87 -8.36
C SER A 381 -8.94 -27.92 -6.89
N LYS A 382 -8.04 -27.48 -6.02
CA LYS A 382 -8.25 -27.46 -4.57
C LYS A 382 -7.29 -26.51 -3.88
N LEU A 383 -7.57 -26.23 -2.62
CA LEU A 383 -6.70 -25.46 -1.73
C LEU A 383 -6.41 -26.24 -0.45
N TRP A 384 -5.21 -26.08 0.10
CA TRP A 384 -4.82 -26.69 1.37
C TRP A 384 -3.82 -25.81 2.12
N LEU A 385 -3.71 -26.05 3.42
CA LEU A 385 -2.71 -25.42 4.26
C LEU A 385 -1.45 -26.31 4.31
N TRP A 386 -0.30 -25.69 4.15
CA TRP A 386 1.00 -26.31 4.33
C TRP A 386 1.76 -25.60 5.45
N GLU A 387 2.40 -26.39 6.34
CA GLU A 387 3.22 -25.83 7.42
C GLU A 387 4.60 -25.46 6.88
N GLY A 388 4.91 -24.16 6.89
CA GLY A 388 6.19 -23.63 6.46
C GLY A 388 6.05 -22.35 5.65
N LYS A 389 7.21 -21.79 5.27
CA LYS A 389 7.32 -20.56 4.51
C LYS A 389 6.96 -20.78 3.04
N ALA A 390 6.13 -19.92 2.47
CA ALA A 390 5.60 -20.07 1.12
C ALA A 390 6.69 -20.29 0.05
N GLU A 391 7.87 -19.70 0.22
CA GLU A 391 9.02 -19.82 -0.68
C GLU A 391 9.67 -21.21 -0.66
N SER A 392 9.42 -21.98 0.40
CA SER A 392 9.93 -23.34 0.58
C SER A 392 9.01 -24.42 0.01
N TYR A 393 7.83 -24.03 -0.48
CA TYR A 393 6.87 -24.95 -1.07
C TYR A 393 7.24 -25.29 -2.53
N GLY A 394 7.30 -26.58 -2.86
CA GLY A 394 7.60 -27.06 -4.20
C GLY A 394 7.58 -28.58 -4.34
N TRP A 395 8.00 -29.06 -5.51
CA TRP A 395 8.01 -30.49 -5.81
C TRP A 395 8.94 -31.26 -4.86
N GLY A 396 8.41 -32.36 -4.30
CA GLY A 396 9.09 -33.17 -3.28
C GLY A 396 8.93 -32.68 -1.84
N SER A 397 8.41 -31.48 -1.60
CA SER A 397 8.05 -30.98 -0.25
C SER A 397 6.57 -31.18 0.11
N ASN A 398 5.83 -31.92 -0.73
CA ASN A 398 4.42 -32.27 -0.53
C ASN A 398 4.30 -33.32 0.59
N SER A 399 4.52 -32.91 1.84
CA SER A 399 4.09 -33.68 3.00
C SER A 399 2.57 -33.86 2.97
N THR A 400 2.06 -34.88 3.67
CA THR A 400 0.63 -35.13 3.79
C THR A 400 -0.10 -33.87 4.27
N GLN A 401 -1.16 -33.53 3.54
CA GLN A 401 -2.00 -32.35 3.75
C GLN A 401 -2.89 -32.59 4.98
N GLU A 402 -2.35 -32.33 6.17
CA GLU A 402 -3.01 -32.72 7.44
C GLU A 402 -3.62 -31.53 8.20
N ALA A 403 -3.22 -30.29 7.89
CA ALA A 403 -3.71 -29.12 8.61
C ALA A 403 -5.15 -28.80 8.23
N GLN A 404 -6.03 -28.77 9.23
CA GLN A 404 -7.42 -28.35 9.07
C GLN A 404 -7.53 -26.83 8.97
N PHE A 405 -8.50 -26.32 8.22
CA PHE A 405 -8.76 -24.87 8.11
C PHE A 405 -9.29 -24.22 9.40
N SER A 406 -9.55 -25.00 10.45
CA SER A 406 -9.90 -24.49 11.78
C SER A 406 -8.76 -23.71 12.44
N VAL A 407 -7.52 -23.88 11.98
CA VAL A 407 -6.32 -23.20 12.51
C VAL A 407 -6.19 -21.74 12.05
N ILE A 408 -6.91 -21.33 11.00
CA ILE A 408 -6.96 -19.93 10.56
C ILE A 408 -8.15 -19.21 11.19
N ASP A 409 -7.97 -17.94 11.53
CA ASP A 409 -9.04 -17.13 12.10
C ASP A 409 -10.08 -16.72 11.04
N ALA A 410 -11.25 -16.27 11.51
CA ALA A 410 -12.38 -15.95 10.63
C ALA A 410 -12.10 -14.81 9.65
N ILE A 411 -11.30 -13.81 10.03
CA ILE A 411 -10.94 -12.69 9.15
C ILE A 411 -10.01 -13.19 8.06
N THR A 412 -8.92 -13.89 8.43
CA THR A 412 -8.02 -14.51 7.46
C THR A 412 -8.79 -15.41 6.49
N ALA A 413 -9.70 -16.25 6.98
CA ALA A 413 -10.53 -17.11 6.13
C ALA A 413 -11.43 -16.31 5.17
N SER A 414 -12.10 -15.27 5.67
CA SER A 414 -12.95 -14.39 4.86
C SER A 414 -12.15 -13.70 3.75
N GLU A 415 -10.95 -13.21 4.07
CA GLU A 415 -10.07 -12.51 3.14
C GLU A 415 -9.52 -13.42 2.04
N LEU A 416 -9.21 -14.66 2.38
CA LEU A 416 -8.82 -15.68 1.39
C LEU A 416 -9.97 -15.99 0.44
N ILE A 417 -11.19 -16.15 0.97
CA ILE A 417 -12.39 -16.38 0.15
C ILE A 417 -12.66 -15.16 -0.75
N ASN A 418 -12.54 -13.93 -0.23
CA ASN A 418 -12.65 -12.69 -1.00
C ASN A 418 -11.67 -12.68 -2.18
N ASP A 419 -10.42 -13.08 -1.95
CA ASP A 419 -9.41 -13.13 -3.00
C ASP A 419 -9.75 -14.10 -4.12
N ILE A 420 -10.28 -15.27 -3.77
CA ILE A 420 -10.59 -16.33 -4.72
C ILE A 420 -11.91 -16.05 -5.45
N GLU A 421 -12.96 -15.56 -4.76
CA GLU A 421 -14.22 -15.20 -5.44
C GLU A 421 -14.01 -14.08 -6.46
N ALA A 422 -13.15 -13.10 -6.18
CA ALA A 422 -12.81 -12.03 -7.11
C ALA A 422 -12.16 -12.52 -8.42
N LEU A 423 -11.68 -13.77 -8.50
CA LEU A 423 -11.21 -14.35 -9.75
C LEU A 423 -12.35 -14.56 -10.76
N PHE A 424 -13.58 -14.69 -10.28
CA PHE A 424 -14.75 -15.09 -11.07
C PHE A 424 -15.75 -13.95 -11.35
N GLU A 425 -15.53 -12.75 -10.80
CA GLU A 425 -16.45 -11.59 -10.91
C GLU A 425 -16.40 -10.80 -12.21
#